data_AF-A0A7X8RN21-F1
#
_entry.id   AF-A0A7X8RN21-F1
#
_cell.length_a   1.000
_cell.length_b   1.000
_cell.length_c   1.000
_cell.angle_alpha   90.00
_cell.angle_beta   90.00
_cell.angle_gamma   90.00
#
_symmetry.space_group_name_H-M   'P 1'
#
loop_
_entity.id
_entity.type
_entity.pdbx_description
1 polymer ?
#
loop_
_entity_poly.entity_id
_entity_poly.type
_entity_poly.pdbx_seq_one_letter_code
_entity_poly.pdbx_strand_id
1 'polypeptide(L)'
;MKRKLTIFLMFLIGNIIYSQNLTLTQVLSVRKKNIAEAEEYLTQKNWSMINAEAPTSETYGSLTFAYNKSDFNDKAESFLWFYYSNENPERNRISVQIHKKEKYNEYINQIKKWGGKIYDSYVEEKVFYKIYQGSTMTYIIDSSTQKDDFSSSKTIYGIFIMTNDSFRFSRYNKK
;
A
#
# COMPACT_ATOMS: atom_id res chain seq x y z
N MET A 1 -35.97 -3.89 33.10
CA MET A 1 -34.49 -3.86 33.16
C MET A 1 -33.81 -4.60 32.03
N LYS A 2 -34.22 -5.82 31.66
CA LYS A 2 -33.58 -6.63 30.59
C LYS A 2 -33.41 -5.89 29.23
N ARG A 3 -34.43 -5.14 28.79
CA ARG A 3 -34.41 -4.37 27.53
C ARG A 3 -33.46 -3.17 27.53
N LYS A 4 -33.19 -2.55 28.69
CA LYS A 4 -32.20 -1.47 28.82
C LYS A 4 -30.76 -2.01 28.80
N LEU A 5 -30.56 -3.23 29.33
CA LEU A 5 -29.27 -3.92 29.29
C LEU A 5 -28.87 -4.34 27.87
N THR A 6 -29.83 -4.78 27.04
CA THR A 6 -29.57 -5.16 25.64
C THR A 6 -29.11 -3.97 24.79
N ILE A 7 -29.68 -2.79 25.00
CA ILE A 7 -29.32 -1.56 24.27
C ILE A 7 -27.92 -1.08 24.68
N PHE A 8 -27.58 -1.19 25.97
CA PHE A 8 -26.24 -0.87 26.48
C PHE A 8 -25.17 -1.83 25.92
N LEU A 9 -25.50 -3.12 25.78
CA LEU A 9 -24.60 -4.11 25.19
C LEU A 9 -24.34 -3.84 23.70
N MET A 10 -25.35 -3.39 22.94
CA MET A 10 -25.18 -2.98 21.52
C MET A 10 -24.28 -1.75 21.37
N PHE A 11 -24.26 -0.82 22.33
CA PHE A 11 -23.38 0.35 22.31
C PHE A 11 -21.90 -0.01 22.57
N LEU A 12 -21.64 -1.06 23.36
CA LEU A 12 -20.26 -1.50 23.66
C LEU A 12 -19.60 -2.21 22.47
N ILE A 13 -20.37 -2.94 21.65
CA ILE A 13 -19.85 -3.67 20.47
C ILE A 13 -19.55 -2.71 19.30
N GLY A 14 -20.17 -1.51 19.28
CA GLY A 14 -19.97 -0.50 18.23
C GLY A 14 -18.62 0.23 18.28
N ASN A 15 -17.85 0.08 19.36
CA ASN A 15 -16.56 0.76 19.51
C ASN A 15 -15.37 -0.03 18.99
N ILE A 16 -15.58 -1.23 18.42
CA ILE A 16 -14.53 -1.91 17.67
C ILE A 16 -14.48 -1.30 16.27
N ILE A 17 -14.12 -0.01 16.19
CA ILE A 17 -13.61 0.60 14.97
C ILE A 17 -12.23 -0.04 14.78
N TYR A 18 -12.22 -1.26 14.27
CA TYR A 18 -11.01 -1.86 13.72
C TYR A 18 -10.45 -0.82 12.77
N SER A 19 -9.25 -0.30 13.06
CA SER A 19 -8.53 0.59 12.16
C SER A 19 -8.52 -0.12 10.81
N GLN A 20 -9.23 0.36 9.79
CA GLN A 20 -9.24 -0.33 8.50
C GLN A 20 -7.93 -0.01 7.78
N ASN A 21 -7.34 -1.02 7.13
CA ASN A 21 -6.21 -0.81 6.24
C ASN A 21 -6.55 0.28 5.20
N LEU A 22 -5.56 1.09 4.82
CA LEU A 22 -5.76 2.30 4.01
C LEU A 22 -6.51 1.99 2.72
N THR A 23 -7.40 2.87 2.28
CA THR A 23 -7.94 2.84 0.92
C THR A 23 -6.91 3.36 -0.08
N LEU A 24 -7.06 3.04 -1.36
CA LEU A 24 -6.14 3.55 -2.39
C LEU A 24 -6.11 5.09 -2.44
N THR A 25 -7.24 5.76 -2.19
CA THR A 25 -7.29 7.23 -2.08
C THR A 25 -6.42 7.74 -0.94
N GLN A 26 -6.44 7.06 0.21
CA GLN A 26 -5.62 7.42 1.36
C GLN A 26 -4.14 7.17 1.08
N VAL A 27 -3.79 6.05 0.44
CA VAL A 27 -2.41 5.77 -0.02
C VAL A 27 -1.92 6.90 -0.94
N LEU A 28 -2.73 7.33 -1.91
CA LEU A 28 -2.39 8.46 -2.78
C LEU A 28 -2.25 9.78 -2.02
N SER A 29 -3.06 10.01 -0.98
CA SER A 29 -2.95 11.20 -0.15
C SER A 29 -1.63 11.23 0.63
N VAL A 30 -1.16 10.08 1.14
CA VAL A 30 0.13 9.96 1.83
C VAL A 30 1.28 10.32 0.90
N ARG A 31 1.23 9.87 -0.37
CA ARG A 31 2.28 10.20 -1.35
C ARG A 31 2.51 11.70 -1.51
N LYS A 32 1.48 12.53 -1.35
CA LYS A 32 1.55 13.99 -1.52
C LYS A 32 2.03 14.73 -0.28
N LYS A 33 2.20 14.03 0.84
CA LYS A 33 2.61 14.63 2.12
C LYS A 33 4.12 14.80 2.18
N ASN A 34 4.58 15.71 3.04
CA ASN A 34 5.97 15.68 3.49
C ASN A 34 6.19 14.53 4.50
N ILE A 35 7.45 14.29 4.88
CA ILE A 35 7.82 13.15 5.74
C ILE A 35 7.11 13.17 7.11
N ALA A 36 6.99 14.34 7.75
CA ALA A 36 6.37 14.48 9.07
C ALA A 36 4.86 14.27 8.98
N GLU A 37 4.21 14.90 8.01
CA GLU A 37 2.79 14.73 7.75
C GLU A 37 2.43 13.29 7.39
N ALA A 38 3.28 12.60 6.63
CA ALA A 38 3.09 11.21 6.25
C ALA A 38 3.17 10.29 7.47
N GLU A 39 4.19 10.47 8.31
CA GLU A 39 4.36 9.72 9.56
C GLU A 39 3.18 9.94 10.51
N GLU A 40 2.83 11.20 10.82
CA GLU A 40 1.73 11.52 11.72
C GLU A 40 0.40 10.92 11.23
N TYR A 41 0.12 11.04 9.93
CA TYR A 41 -1.10 10.49 9.33
C TYR A 41 -1.15 8.96 9.44
N LEU A 42 -0.03 8.27 9.19
CA LEU A 42 0.04 6.81 9.24
C LEU A 42 -0.05 6.31 10.68
N THR A 43 0.62 6.97 11.63
CA THR A 43 0.54 6.67 13.06
C THR A 43 -0.90 6.84 13.58
N GLN A 44 -1.61 7.90 13.19
CA GLN A 44 -3.05 8.07 13.50
C GLN A 44 -3.94 6.97 12.88
N LYS A 45 -3.45 6.28 11.83
CA LYS A 45 -4.12 5.13 11.21
C LYS A 45 -3.63 3.78 11.76
N ASN A 46 -2.91 3.79 12.89
CA ASN A 46 -2.35 2.60 13.55
C ASN A 46 -1.36 1.84 12.67
N TRP A 47 -0.60 2.56 11.83
CA TRP A 47 0.58 2.02 11.18
C TRP A 47 1.80 2.36 12.02
N SER A 48 2.67 1.39 12.25
CA SER A 48 3.92 1.59 12.99
C SER A 48 5.08 1.75 12.02
N MET A 49 5.87 2.81 12.18
CA MET A 49 7.13 2.96 11.44
C MET A 49 8.13 1.90 11.93
N ILE A 50 8.76 1.18 10.99
CA ILE A 50 9.72 0.10 11.29
C ILE A 50 11.10 0.33 10.67
N ASN A 51 11.23 1.24 9.71
CA ASN A 51 12.51 1.62 9.11
C ASN A 51 12.46 3.04 8.55
N ALA A 52 13.60 3.73 8.53
CA ALA A 52 13.78 5.04 7.94
C ALA A 52 15.19 5.16 7.33
N GLU A 53 15.25 5.61 6.08
CA GLU A 53 16.47 5.80 5.30
C GLU A 53 16.49 7.20 4.70
N ALA A 54 17.63 7.88 4.82
CA ALA A 54 17.84 9.18 4.22
C ALA A 54 18.05 9.05 2.69
N PRO A 55 17.63 10.05 1.89
CA PRO A 55 17.96 10.09 0.47
C PRO A 55 19.46 10.24 0.25
N THR A 56 19.95 9.74 -0.88
CA THR A 56 21.30 10.00 -1.38
C THR A 56 21.25 10.83 -2.67
N SER A 57 22.40 11.13 -3.27
CA SER A 57 22.45 11.73 -4.61
C SER A 57 21.85 10.85 -5.71
N GLU A 58 21.74 9.54 -5.47
CA GLU A 58 21.30 8.57 -6.48
C GLU A 58 19.96 7.93 -6.15
N THR A 59 19.53 7.97 -4.89
CA THR A 59 18.38 7.23 -4.39
C THR A 59 17.44 8.09 -3.55
N TYR A 60 16.15 7.75 -3.61
CA TYR A 60 15.14 8.32 -2.74
C TYR A 60 15.40 7.89 -1.30
N GLY A 61 15.03 8.74 -0.34
CA GLY A 61 14.86 8.32 1.04
C GLY A 61 13.62 7.44 1.16
N SER A 62 13.53 6.65 2.22
CA SER A 62 12.39 5.76 2.44
C SER A 62 11.93 5.78 3.89
N LEU A 63 10.62 5.75 4.11
CA LEU A 63 10.01 5.39 5.39
C LEU A 63 9.21 4.12 5.18
N THR A 64 9.40 3.12 6.05
CA THR A 64 8.69 1.84 5.99
C THR A 64 7.76 1.70 7.17
N PHE A 65 6.52 1.34 6.90
CA PHE A 65 5.47 1.16 7.89
C PHE A 65 4.86 -0.24 7.80
N ALA A 66 4.44 -0.76 8.95
CA ALA A 66 3.73 -2.02 9.07
C ALA A 66 2.36 -1.80 9.71
N TYR A 67 1.35 -2.49 9.19
CA TYR A 67 -0.02 -2.45 9.70
C TYR A 67 -0.42 -3.80 10.30
N ASN A 68 -1.04 -3.76 11.49
CA ASN A 68 -1.34 -4.94 12.30
C ASN A 68 -0.12 -5.88 12.42
N LYS A 69 1.05 -5.33 12.75
CA LYS A 69 2.24 -6.13 13.03
C LYS A 69 2.03 -6.91 14.33
N SER A 70 2.22 -8.21 14.27
CA SER A 70 2.18 -9.11 15.42
C SER A 70 3.47 -9.01 16.23
N ASP A 71 3.34 -8.79 17.53
CA ASP A 71 4.48 -8.74 18.46
C ASP A 71 5.16 -10.11 18.65
N PHE A 72 4.51 -11.20 18.27
CA PHE A 72 5.00 -12.57 18.53
C PHE A 72 5.80 -13.19 17.40
N ASN A 73 5.60 -12.76 16.16
CA ASN A 73 6.19 -13.42 14.99
C ASN A 73 6.60 -12.47 13.86
N ASP A 74 6.64 -11.16 14.15
CA ASP A 74 7.00 -10.10 13.21
C ASP A 74 6.18 -10.06 11.90
N LYS A 75 5.07 -10.81 11.82
CA LYS A 75 4.19 -10.80 10.65
C LYS A 75 3.31 -9.56 10.71
N ALA A 76 3.20 -8.85 9.59
CA ALA A 76 2.25 -7.76 9.42
C ALA A 76 1.17 -8.12 8.39
N GLU A 77 0.01 -7.48 8.49
CA GLU A 77 -1.05 -7.64 7.49
C GLU A 77 -0.71 -6.92 6.19
N SER A 78 0.01 -5.80 6.28
CA SER A 78 0.47 -5.02 5.13
C SER A 78 1.70 -4.20 5.49
N PHE A 79 2.47 -3.88 4.45
CA PHE A 79 3.60 -2.97 4.53
C PHE A 79 3.39 -1.80 3.56
N LEU A 80 3.90 -0.63 3.93
CA LEU A 80 3.88 0.56 3.10
C LEU A 80 5.26 1.18 3.08
N TRP A 81 5.75 1.51 1.89
CA TRP A 81 6.98 2.26 1.70
C TRP A 81 6.64 3.60 1.09
N PHE A 82 7.00 4.67 1.80
CA PHE A 82 6.92 6.03 1.30
C PHE A 82 8.32 6.46 0.86
N TYR A 83 8.48 6.70 -0.44
CA TYR A 83 9.76 7.12 -1.02
C TYR A 83 9.73 8.61 -1.29
N TYR A 84 10.66 9.34 -0.69
CA TYR A 84 10.68 10.80 -0.75
C TYR A 84 11.99 11.34 -1.32
N SER A 85 11.90 12.49 -1.97
CA SER A 85 13.04 13.29 -2.42
C SER A 85 12.96 14.66 -1.77
N ASN A 86 14.12 15.19 -1.35
CA ASN A 86 14.21 16.53 -0.77
C ASN A 86 13.92 17.65 -1.79
N GLU A 87 13.96 17.34 -3.09
CA GLU A 87 13.84 18.35 -4.15
C GLU A 87 12.37 18.67 -4.49
N ASN A 88 11.51 17.65 -4.57
CA ASN A 88 10.13 17.84 -5.02
C ASN A 88 9.17 16.76 -4.47
N PRO A 89 8.31 17.11 -3.50
CA PRO A 89 7.31 16.20 -2.94
C PRO A 89 6.29 15.65 -3.96
N GLU A 90 6.03 16.35 -5.07
CA GLU A 90 5.12 15.85 -6.12
C GLU A 90 5.69 14.63 -6.85
N ARG A 91 7.01 14.39 -6.74
CA ARG A 91 7.70 13.23 -7.31
C ARG A 91 7.84 12.07 -6.33
N ASN A 92 7.35 12.22 -5.11
CA ASN A 92 7.33 11.13 -4.13
C ASN A 92 6.60 9.91 -4.72
N ARG A 93 7.04 8.74 -4.29
CA ARG A 93 6.48 7.45 -4.73
C ARG A 93 5.97 6.72 -3.51
N ILE A 94 5.04 5.79 -3.72
CA ILE A 94 4.52 4.99 -2.62
C ILE A 94 4.29 3.57 -3.09
N SER A 95 4.67 2.62 -2.25
CA SER A 95 4.43 1.19 -2.47
C SER A 95 3.61 0.64 -1.31
N VAL A 96 2.71 -0.29 -1.59
CA VAL A 96 1.98 -1.06 -0.59
C VAL A 96 2.07 -2.54 -0.92
N GLN A 97 2.40 -3.35 0.08
CA GLN A 97 2.32 -4.81 0.01
C GLN A 97 1.12 -5.30 0.80
N ILE A 98 0.36 -6.21 0.20
CA ILE A 98 -0.91 -6.71 0.72
C ILE A 98 -0.93 -8.25 0.64
N HIS A 99 -1.43 -8.90 1.69
CA HIS A 99 -1.62 -10.35 1.73
C HIS A 99 -3.08 -10.80 1.51
N LYS A 100 -4.06 -9.90 1.71
CA LYS A 100 -5.51 -10.19 1.57
C LYS A 100 -5.99 -9.90 0.15
N LYS A 101 -6.59 -10.90 -0.52
CA LYS A 101 -7.08 -10.78 -1.90
C LYS A 101 -8.20 -9.76 -2.04
N GLU A 102 -9.02 -9.59 -1.01
CA GLU A 102 -10.13 -8.63 -0.96
C GLU A 102 -9.59 -7.20 -1.08
N LYS A 103 -8.50 -6.90 -0.36
CA LYS A 103 -7.86 -5.59 -0.38
C LYS A 103 -7.15 -5.30 -1.70
N TYR A 104 -6.52 -6.32 -2.28
CA TYR A 104 -6.02 -6.24 -3.66
C TYR A 104 -7.13 -5.89 -4.65
N ASN A 105 -8.26 -6.59 -4.60
CA ASN A 105 -9.38 -6.34 -5.50
C ASN A 105 -9.99 -4.94 -5.31
N GLU A 106 -10.09 -4.47 -4.06
CA GLU A 106 -10.51 -3.09 -3.74
C GLU A 106 -9.66 -2.06 -4.51
N TYR A 107 -8.33 -2.19 -4.46
CA TYR A 107 -7.44 -1.23 -5.12
C TYR A 107 -7.55 -1.31 -6.65
N ILE A 108 -7.58 -2.52 -7.22
CA ILE A 108 -7.69 -2.69 -8.68
C ILE A 108 -9.01 -2.13 -9.20
N ASN A 109 -10.12 -2.35 -8.49
CA ASN A 109 -11.42 -1.79 -8.85
C ASN A 109 -11.40 -0.27 -8.77
N GLN A 110 -10.75 0.31 -7.76
CA GLN A 110 -10.62 1.76 -7.63
C GLN A 110 -9.79 2.37 -8.76
N ILE A 111 -8.68 1.75 -9.16
CA ILE A 111 -7.85 2.18 -10.30
C ILE A 111 -8.69 2.21 -11.59
N LYS A 112 -9.44 1.13 -11.86
CA LYS A 112 -10.32 1.05 -13.04
C LYS A 112 -11.43 2.10 -12.99
N LYS A 113 -12.04 2.33 -11.82
CA LYS A 113 -13.08 3.35 -11.62
C LYS A 113 -12.58 4.77 -11.92
N TRP A 114 -11.30 5.06 -11.67
CA TRP A 114 -10.67 6.32 -12.05
C TRP A 114 -10.24 6.39 -13.53
N GLY A 115 -10.57 5.39 -14.33
CA GLY A 115 -10.24 5.34 -15.75
C GLY A 115 -8.84 4.79 -16.05
N GLY A 116 -8.17 4.18 -15.06
CA GLY A 116 -6.89 3.50 -15.27
C GLY A 116 -7.06 2.33 -16.24
N LYS A 117 -6.29 2.35 -17.34
CA LYS A 117 -6.29 1.30 -18.36
C LYS A 117 -5.00 0.49 -18.30
N ILE A 118 -5.06 -0.77 -18.71
CA ILE A 118 -3.85 -1.59 -18.83
C ILE A 118 -2.94 -0.95 -19.89
N TYR A 119 -1.73 -0.62 -19.48
CA TYR A 119 -0.66 -0.09 -20.34
C TYR A 119 0.23 -1.22 -20.85
N ASP A 120 0.57 -2.16 -19.97
CA ASP A 120 1.40 -3.32 -20.26
C ASP A 120 1.20 -4.43 -19.20
N SER A 121 1.63 -5.66 -19.51
CA SER A 121 1.70 -6.77 -18.56
C SER A 121 2.72 -7.81 -19.00
N TYR A 122 3.52 -8.30 -18.07
CA TYR A 122 4.58 -9.27 -18.36
C TYR A 122 4.93 -10.09 -17.12
N VAL A 123 5.67 -11.18 -17.32
CA VAL A 123 6.23 -12.01 -16.25
C VAL A 123 7.75 -11.87 -16.27
N GLU A 124 8.34 -11.58 -15.12
CA GLU A 124 9.80 -11.44 -14.93
C GLU A 124 10.15 -12.07 -13.58
N GLU A 125 11.12 -12.98 -13.54
CA GLU A 125 11.59 -13.64 -12.29
C GLU A 125 10.48 -14.29 -11.44
N LYS A 126 9.52 -14.98 -12.08
CA LYS A 126 8.33 -15.60 -11.43
C LYS A 126 7.37 -14.59 -10.78
N VAL A 127 7.53 -13.30 -11.06
CA VAL A 127 6.60 -12.25 -10.65
C VAL A 127 5.77 -11.84 -11.86
N PHE A 128 4.45 -11.77 -11.67
CA PHE A 128 3.55 -11.25 -12.68
C PHE A 128 3.27 -9.77 -12.45
N TYR A 129 3.59 -8.95 -13.44
CA TYR A 129 3.37 -7.50 -13.45
C TYR A 129 2.17 -7.13 -14.33
N LYS A 130 1.29 -6.28 -13.81
CA LYS A 130 0.26 -5.56 -14.57
C LYS A 130 0.45 -4.07 -14.34
N ILE A 131 0.57 -3.32 -15.40
CA ILE A 131 0.76 -1.86 -15.33
C ILE A 131 -0.54 -1.20 -15.76
N TYR A 132 -1.15 -0.44 -14.86
CA TYR A 132 -2.27 0.42 -15.18
C TYR A 132 -1.79 1.86 -15.27
N GLN A 133 -2.23 2.60 -16.28
CA GLN A 133 -1.93 4.01 -16.43
C GLN A 133 -3.23 4.83 -16.47
N GLY A 134 -3.29 5.85 -15.61
CA GLY A 134 -4.31 6.88 -15.61
C GLY A 134 -3.79 8.17 -16.25
N SER A 135 -4.53 9.27 -16.08
CA SER A 135 -4.17 10.57 -16.66
C SER A 135 -2.86 11.14 -16.11
N THR A 136 -2.59 10.95 -14.82
CA THR A 136 -1.40 11.53 -14.15
C THR A 136 -0.52 10.51 -13.42
N MET A 137 -1.04 9.30 -13.18
CA MET A 137 -0.39 8.29 -12.35
C MET A 137 -0.30 6.94 -13.06
N THR A 138 0.81 6.25 -12.81
CA THR A 138 1.00 4.84 -13.15
C THR A 138 0.95 3.99 -11.89
N TYR A 139 0.26 2.86 -11.98
CA TYR A 139 0.11 1.85 -10.93
C TYR A 139 0.73 0.55 -11.44
N ILE A 140 1.87 0.17 -10.87
CA ILE A 140 2.56 -1.08 -11.16
C ILE A 140 2.07 -2.09 -10.13
N ILE A 141 1.42 -3.13 -10.60
CA ILE A 141 0.83 -4.18 -9.77
C ILE A 141 1.65 -5.43 -9.97
N ASP A 142 2.32 -5.90 -8.94
CA ASP A 142 3.06 -7.15 -8.95
C ASP A 142 2.37 -8.20 -8.08
N SER A 143 2.48 -9.46 -8.50
CA SER A 143 2.01 -10.59 -7.71
C SER A 143 2.96 -11.75 -7.83
N SER A 144 3.27 -12.37 -6.70
CA SER A 144 4.08 -13.59 -6.62
C SER A 144 3.41 -14.58 -5.69
N THR A 145 3.48 -15.87 -6.03
CA THR A 145 2.94 -16.94 -5.20
C THR A 145 4.08 -17.85 -4.79
N GLN A 146 4.23 -18.05 -3.48
CA GLN A 146 5.21 -18.97 -2.92
C GLN A 146 4.48 -20.16 -2.32
N LYS A 147 5.07 -21.35 -2.47
CA LYS A 147 4.63 -22.55 -1.76
C LYS A 147 5.21 -22.49 -0.36
N ASP A 148 4.36 -22.70 0.63
CA ASP A 148 4.76 -22.94 2.02
C ASP A 148 5.10 -24.42 2.20
N ASP A 149 5.93 -24.75 3.19
CA ASP A 149 6.47 -26.09 3.46
C ASP A 149 5.38 -27.14 3.68
N PHE A 150 4.16 -26.70 4.04
CA PHE A 150 2.99 -27.53 4.34
C PHE A 150 1.94 -27.57 3.23
N SER A 151 2.33 -27.45 1.95
CA SER A 151 1.44 -27.52 0.77
C SER A 151 0.43 -26.38 0.59
N SER A 152 0.40 -25.41 1.50
CA SER A 152 -0.36 -24.17 1.30
C SER A 152 0.40 -23.23 0.35
N SER A 153 -0.32 -22.37 -0.37
CA SER A 153 0.31 -21.34 -1.21
C SER A 153 -0.11 -19.97 -0.70
N LYS A 154 0.85 -19.05 -0.62
CA LYS A 154 0.60 -17.66 -0.22
C LYS A 154 0.97 -16.75 -1.37
N THR A 155 -0.02 -15.97 -1.80
CA THR A 155 0.19 -14.90 -2.78
C THR A 155 0.45 -13.59 -2.07
N ILE A 156 1.47 -12.87 -2.52
CA ILE A 156 1.76 -11.51 -2.10
C ILE A 156 1.44 -10.59 -3.28
N TYR A 157 0.77 -9.48 -2.99
CA TYR A 157 0.46 -8.45 -3.98
C TYR A 157 1.21 -7.17 -3.61
N GLY A 158 1.94 -6.61 -4.56
CA GLY A 158 2.57 -5.30 -4.45
C GLY A 158 1.88 -4.29 -5.38
N ILE A 159 1.81 -3.05 -4.91
CA ILE A 159 1.22 -1.93 -5.65
C ILE A 159 2.16 -0.75 -5.50
N PHE A 160 2.90 -0.46 -6.55
CA PHE A 160 3.81 0.66 -6.61
C PHE A 160 3.25 1.79 -7.47
N ILE A 161 3.22 3.00 -6.92
CA ILE A 161 2.53 4.15 -7.51
C ILE A 161 3.52 5.30 -7.68
N MET A 162 3.54 5.85 -8.88
CA MET A 162 4.35 7.02 -9.25
C MET A 162 3.65 7.86 -10.31
N THR A 163 4.20 9.04 -10.58
CA THR A 163 3.73 9.90 -11.69
C THR A 163 4.04 9.27 -13.04
N ASN A 164 3.24 9.59 -14.06
CA ASN A 164 3.48 9.14 -15.43
C ASN A 164 4.89 9.52 -15.93
N ASP A 165 5.37 10.71 -15.56
CA ASP A 165 6.73 11.16 -15.93
C ASP A 165 7.81 10.32 -15.26
N SER A 166 7.66 9.99 -13.98
CA SER A 166 8.60 9.09 -13.29
C SER A 166 8.60 7.69 -13.90
N PHE A 167 7.43 7.23 -14.37
CA PHE A 167 7.29 5.93 -14.99
C PHE A 167 8.06 5.80 -16.31
N ARG A 168 8.09 6.85 -17.15
CA ARG A 168 8.81 6.85 -18.44
C ARG A 168 10.26 6.43 -18.33
N PHE A 169 10.93 6.83 -17.24
CA PHE A 169 12.34 6.54 -16.96
C PHE A 169 12.52 5.38 -15.97
N SER A 170 11.45 4.65 -15.64
CA SER A 170 11.52 3.54 -14.68
C SER A 170 11.85 2.23 -15.37
N ARG A 171 12.47 1.28 -14.64
CA ARG A 171 12.75 -0.09 -15.11
C ARG A 171 11.51 -0.89 -15.54
N TYR A 172 10.32 -0.42 -15.15
CA TYR A 172 9.04 -1.05 -15.45
C TYR A 172 8.48 -0.63 -16.81
N ASN A 173 8.96 0.48 -17.38
CA ASN A 173 8.61 0.83 -18.75
C ASN A 173 9.53 0.05 -19.69
N LYS A 174 8.95 -0.95 -20.38
CA LYS A 174 9.67 -1.79 -21.35
C LYS A 174 9.50 -1.30 -22.80
N LYS A 175 8.84 -0.15 -23.00
CA LYS A 175 8.64 0.53 -24.29
C LYS A 175 9.47 1.81 -24.33
#